data_AF-A0A9W4HIB8-F1
#
_entry.id   AF-A0A9W4HIB8-F1
#
_cell.length_a   1.000
_cell.length_b   1.000
_cell.length_c   1.000
_cell.angle_alpha   90.00
_cell.angle_beta   90.00
_cell.angle_gamma   90.00
#
_symmetry.space_group_name_H-M   'P 1'
#
loop_
_entity.id
_entity.type
_entity.pdbx_description
1 polymer ?
#
loop_
_entity_poly.entity_id
_entity_poly.type
_entity_poly.pdbx_seq_one_letter_code
_entity_poly.pdbx_strand_id
1 'polypeptide(L)'
;MMRYSKRPWEILLLLSTLGPKLTQASIDLDLDDDDSIKAAARTAAAGMMDYYTGDQPGDVPGNIPDPYYWWEAGAMFGAMVEYWYYTGDDHWNNITTQALLHQVGDDNNYMPQNQTLSLGNDDQIFWGFAAMAAAELGYPDPPKDQPQWLSLAENVFNSQATRWDTATCGGGLHWQIFEYNGGYSYKNTISNGGFFDVAARLARYTGNETFTDWANKVWDWTNATGFIDDEWHVHDGADSKNNCTIVNILQHAYLPAVYLHGAANMYNIVSVRRGFGNIHATLRIGITDLPQTDGSDIWRERIEGLISGLDTFFPDNEDIMSQPCEQKKCDLNSRSFKAYLARFMGATIPLAPFTQKRLQPKIRGSSMAAAEQCNGPNNACGLIWTDRTQYKSSTGIGEQMAALEIFKANLVHTVKAPVTVKTGGTSKGNSGSGAEDNGSAIDEDIRTRAITTGDKAGAAIFAALAVLMPIGGALFIVLS
;
A
#
# COMPACT_ATOMS: atom_id res chain seq x y z
N MET A 1 -27.61 -82.53 34.97
CA MET A 1 -26.18 -82.33 34.64
C MET A 1 -26.01 -80.91 34.12
N MET A 2 -25.02 -80.17 34.67
CA MET A 2 -24.41 -78.91 34.18
C MET A 2 -25.34 -77.70 33.90
N ARG A 3 -25.46 -76.67 34.76
CA ARG A 3 -24.54 -75.56 35.15
C ARG A 3 -23.98 -74.70 33.99
N TYR A 4 -24.45 -73.45 33.90
CA TYR A 4 -23.73 -72.14 33.96
C TYR A 4 -24.48 -71.09 33.09
N SER A 5 -25.24 -70.18 33.71
CA SER A 5 -24.87 -68.81 34.11
C SER A 5 -24.77 -67.80 32.97
N LYS A 6 -25.72 -66.84 32.94
CA LYS A 6 -25.43 -65.43 32.63
C LYS A 6 -26.27 -64.57 33.57
N ARG A 7 -25.60 -63.82 34.45
CA ARG A 7 -26.21 -62.77 35.26
C ARG A 7 -26.21 -61.45 34.46
N PRO A 8 -27.16 -60.54 34.70
CA PRO A 8 -27.28 -59.27 33.99
C PRO A 8 -26.51 -58.17 34.74
N TRP A 9 -25.32 -57.83 34.28
CA TRP A 9 -24.57 -56.67 34.72
C TRP A 9 -23.59 -56.29 33.60
N GLU A 10 -23.41 -54.98 33.42
CA GLU A 10 -22.56 -54.31 32.42
C GLU A 10 -23.23 -53.91 31.10
N ILE A 11 -24.39 -53.25 31.23
CA ILE A 11 -24.72 -52.10 30.37
C ILE A 11 -24.45 -50.85 31.21
N LEU A 12 -23.18 -50.45 31.27
CA LEU A 12 -22.76 -49.21 31.93
C LEU A 12 -21.48 -48.70 31.27
N LEU A 13 -21.64 -48.13 30.08
CA LEU A 13 -20.69 -47.20 29.46
C LEU A 13 -21.52 -46.14 28.71
N LEU A 14 -22.26 -45.39 29.52
CA LEU A 14 -22.82 -44.10 29.18
C LEU A 14 -21.72 -43.04 29.36
N LEU A 15 -21.67 -42.10 28.42
CA LEU A 15 -21.09 -40.76 28.54
C LEU A 15 -19.56 -40.66 28.71
N SER A 16 -18.86 -40.66 27.58
CA SER A 16 -17.63 -39.86 27.48
C SER A 16 -17.61 -39.08 26.17
N THR A 17 -17.46 -37.75 26.30
CA THR A 17 -17.17 -36.76 25.25
C THR A 17 -18.32 -36.21 24.39
N LEU A 18 -19.39 -35.74 25.03
CA LEU A 18 -20.02 -34.49 24.58
C LEU A 18 -19.62 -33.40 25.57
N GLY A 19 -18.34 -33.00 25.52
CA GLY A 19 -17.99 -31.67 26.01
C GLY A 19 -18.80 -30.66 25.19
N PRO A 20 -19.17 -29.49 25.75
CA PRO A 20 -19.73 -28.43 24.94
C PRO A 20 -18.79 -28.24 23.75
N LYS A 21 -19.28 -28.46 22.52
CA LYS A 21 -18.63 -27.84 21.37
C LYS A 21 -18.69 -26.36 21.73
N LEU A 22 -17.56 -25.79 22.14
CA LEU A 22 -17.40 -24.34 22.11
C LEU A 22 -17.87 -23.95 20.73
N THR A 23 -19.02 -23.27 20.66
CA THR A 23 -19.46 -22.65 19.41
C THR A 23 -18.34 -21.72 19.04
N GLN A 24 -17.56 -22.16 18.07
CA GLN A 24 -16.42 -21.47 17.52
C GLN A 24 -17.01 -20.22 16.86
N ALA A 25 -16.96 -19.08 17.57
CA ALA A 25 -17.75 -17.92 17.23
C ALA A 25 -17.17 -17.28 15.97
N SER A 26 -17.89 -17.35 14.85
CA SER A 26 -17.65 -16.51 13.68
C SER A 26 -18.20 -15.11 13.93
N ILE A 27 -17.78 -14.14 13.12
CA ILE A 27 -18.43 -12.83 13.11
C ILE A 27 -19.81 -12.97 12.44
N ASP A 28 -20.87 -12.54 13.13
CA ASP A 28 -22.21 -12.41 12.54
C ASP A 28 -22.26 -11.07 11.80
N LEU A 29 -22.08 -11.12 10.47
CA LEU A 29 -21.94 -9.95 9.61
C LEU A 29 -23.21 -9.74 8.78
N ASP A 30 -23.83 -8.58 8.95
CA ASP A 30 -24.88 -8.06 8.07
C ASP A 30 -24.29 -6.93 7.22
N LEU A 31 -24.19 -7.15 5.90
CA LEU A 31 -23.63 -6.19 4.96
C LEU A 31 -24.60 -5.08 4.55
N ASP A 32 -25.83 -5.10 5.05
CA ASP A 32 -26.82 -4.03 4.87
C ASP A 32 -26.99 -3.17 6.15
N ASP A 33 -26.25 -3.49 7.22
CA ASP A 33 -26.16 -2.73 8.47
C ASP A 33 -24.74 -2.17 8.67
N ASP A 34 -24.59 -0.85 8.52
CA ASP A 34 -23.31 -0.15 8.69
C ASP A 34 -22.71 -0.38 10.10
N ASP A 35 -23.53 -0.53 11.14
CA ASP A 35 -23.05 -0.77 12.51
C ASP A 35 -22.54 -2.20 12.69
N SER A 36 -23.17 -3.19 12.02
CA SER A 36 -22.65 -4.56 11.94
C SER A 36 -21.28 -4.61 11.26
N ILE A 37 -21.12 -3.91 10.13
CA ILE A 37 -19.84 -3.85 9.41
C ILE A 37 -18.76 -3.16 10.27
N LYS A 38 -19.08 -2.06 10.96
CA LYS A 38 -18.15 -1.38 11.87
C LYS A 38 -17.75 -2.28 13.05
N ALA A 39 -18.68 -3.06 13.61
CA ALA A 39 -18.39 -4.00 14.68
C ALA A 39 -17.45 -5.13 14.22
N ALA A 40 -17.66 -5.66 13.01
CA ALA A 40 -16.76 -6.64 12.39
C ALA A 40 -15.36 -6.06 12.16
N ALA A 41 -15.28 -4.86 11.58
CA ALA A 41 -14.03 -4.14 11.38
C ALA A 41 -13.30 -3.88 12.71
N ARG A 42 -14.02 -3.46 13.77
CA ARG A 42 -13.46 -3.26 15.11
C ARG A 42 -12.88 -4.54 15.70
N THR A 43 -13.55 -5.67 15.50
CA THR A 43 -13.08 -6.98 15.97
C THR A 43 -11.77 -7.38 15.30
N ALA A 44 -11.70 -7.25 13.97
CA ALA A 44 -10.48 -7.52 13.22
C ALA A 44 -9.34 -6.54 13.57
N ALA A 45 -9.65 -5.24 13.72
CA ALA A 45 -8.69 -4.21 14.13
C ALA A 45 -8.12 -4.49 15.53
N ALA A 46 -8.96 -4.86 16.51
CA ALA A 46 -8.50 -5.23 17.84
C ALA A 46 -7.59 -6.47 17.79
N GLY A 47 -8.01 -7.52 17.07
CA GLY A 47 -7.20 -8.73 16.91
C GLY A 47 -5.87 -8.49 16.18
N MET A 48 -5.80 -7.48 15.31
CA MET A 48 -4.54 -7.04 14.69
C MET A 48 -3.67 -6.27 15.67
N MET A 49 -4.25 -5.30 16.40
CA MET A 49 -3.54 -4.46 17.37
C MET A 49 -3.02 -5.23 18.59
N ASP A 50 -3.62 -6.38 18.93
CA ASP A 50 -3.13 -7.28 19.99
C ASP A 50 -1.69 -7.81 19.75
N TYR A 51 -1.20 -7.78 18.50
CA TYR A 51 0.19 -8.15 18.18
C TYR A 51 1.18 -7.00 18.37
N TYR A 52 0.70 -5.77 18.51
CA TYR A 52 1.56 -4.60 18.61
C TYR A 52 1.99 -4.35 20.06
N THR A 53 3.29 -4.18 20.25
CA THR A 53 3.91 -3.94 21.56
C THR A 53 4.84 -2.72 21.55
N GLY A 54 4.99 -2.04 20.39
CA GLY A 54 5.88 -0.91 20.22
C GLY A 54 5.54 0.33 21.07
N ASP A 55 4.33 0.40 21.66
CA ASP A 55 3.93 1.44 22.61
C ASP A 55 4.35 1.14 24.06
N GLN A 56 4.85 -0.07 24.34
CA GLN A 56 5.28 -0.47 25.67
C GLN A 56 6.67 0.09 26.03
N PRO A 57 6.92 0.40 27.32
CA PRO A 57 8.23 0.87 27.76
C PRO A 57 9.35 -0.11 27.40
N GLY A 58 10.35 0.37 26.65
CA GLY A 58 11.52 -0.41 26.23
C GLY A 58 11.41 -1.02 24.84
N ASP A 59 10.26 -0.90 24.18
CA ASP A 59 10.07 -1.28 22.79
C ASP A 59 10.21 -0.07 21.83
N VAL A 60 10.04 -0.30 20.52
CA VAL A 60 10.23 0.69 19.46
C VAL A 60 8.90 0.99 18.78
N PRO A 61 8.34 2.22 18.92
CA PRO A 61 7.10 2.57 18.26
C PRO A 61 7.19 2.41 16.75
N GLY A 62 6.21 1.71 16.17
CA GLY A 62 6.17 1.47 14.73
C GLY A 62 6.94 0.23 14.28
N ASN A 63 7.54 -0.52 15.20
CA ASN A 63 7.94 -1.90 14.96
C ASN A 63 6.91 -2.87 15.52
N ILE A 64 6.82 -4.03 14.88
CA ILE A 64 6.10 -5.19 15.39
C ILE A 64 7.16 -6.24 15.76
N PRO A 65 6.98 -7.01 16.84
CA PRO A 65 7.89 -8.10 17.20
C PRO A 65 8.06 -9.14 16.08
N ASP A 66 9.10 -9.96 16.20
CA ASP A 66 9.28 -11.12 15.34
C ASP A 66 7.98 -11.95 15.23
N PRO A 67 7.64 -12.48 14.03
CA PRO A 67 8.49 -12.56 12.83
C PRO A 67 8.29 -11.43 11.80
N TYR A 68 7.57 -10.36 12.14
CA TYR A 68 7.07 -9.39 11.16
C TYR A 68 8.15 -8.42 10.66
N TYR A 69 8.12 -8.14 9.36
CA TYR A 69 9.03 -7.17 8.75
C TYR A 69 8.55 -5.74 8.98
N TRP A 70 9.50 -4.79 8.92
CA TRP A 70 9.24 -3.37 9.18
C TRP A 70 8.15 -2.77 8.28
N TRP A 71 8.09 -3.16 7.00
CA TRP A 71 7.06 -2.68 6.08
C TRP A 71 5.64 -3.12 6.46
N GLU A 72 5.48 -4.29 7.09
CA GLU A 72 4.17 -4.79 7.55
C GLU A 72 3.60 -3.89 8.65
N ALA A 73 4.46 -3.25 9.45
CA ALA A 73 4.04 -2.25 10.42
C ALA A 73 3.49 -0.99 9.72
N GLY A 74 4.16 -0.50 8.67
CA GLY A 74 3.65 0.60 7.85
C GLY A 74 2.29 0.29 7.24
N ALA A 75 2.12 -0.93 6.73
CA ALA A 75 0.85 -1.42 6.20
C ALA A 75 -0.27 -1.49 7.27
N MET A 76 0.06 -2.02 8.46
CA MET A 76 -0.82 -2.11 9.62
C MET A 76 -1.28 -0.73 10.09
N PHE A 77 -0.37 0.21 10.27
CA PHE A 77 -0.74 1.57 10.69
C PHE A 77 -1.50 2.34 9.60
N GLY A 78 -1.20 2.09 8.31
CA GLY A 78 -2.04 2.57 7.21
C GLY A 78 -3.47 2.00 7.28
N ALA A 79 -3.63 0.72 7.66
CA ALA A 79 -4.96 0.13 7.85
C ALA A 79 -5.72 0.81 8.99
N MET A 80 -5.02 1.19 10.06
CA MET A 80 -5.60 1.88 11.22
C MET A 80 -6.01 3.34 10.94
N VAL A 81 -5.25 4.06 10.09
CA VAL A 81 -5.66 5.38 9.58
C VAL A 81 -7.01 5.29 8.86
N GLU A 82 -7.16 4.32 7.99
CA GLU A 82 -8.41 4.10 7.26
C GLU A 82 -9.52 3.52 8.14
N TYR A 83 -9.20 2.67 9.12
CA TYR A 83 -10.17 2.17 10.08
C TYR A 83 -10.87 3.33 10.79
N TRP A 84 -10.10 4.30 11.29
CA TRP A 84 -10.66 5.52 11.88
C TRP A 84 -11.56 6.25 10.88
N TYR A 85 -11.12 6.38 9.64
CA TYR A 85 -11.89 7.09 8.62
C TYR A 85 -13.26 6.46 8.34
N TYR A 86 -13.31 5.13 8.18
CA TYR A 86 -14.55 4.41 7.84
C TYR A 86 -15.48 4.17 9.04
N THR A 87 -14.93 4.07 10.25
CA THR A 87 -15.73 3.72 11.44
C THR A 87 -16.02 4.92 12.34
N GLY A 88 -15.19 5.97 12.28
CA GLY A 88 -15.19 7.09 13.22
C GLY A 88 -14.56 6.77 14.58
N ASP A 89 -14.06 5.54 14.78
CA ASP A 89 -13.42 5.14 16.03
C ASP A 89 -11.97 5.62 16.11
N ASP A 90 -11.69 6.48 17.09
CA ASP A 90 -10.39 7.12 17.31
C ASP A 90 -9.51 6.39 18.34
N HIS A 91 -9.94 5.23 18.84
CA HIS A 91 -9.30 4.51 19.93
C HIS A 91 -7.79 4.30 19.74
N TRP A 92 -7.34 3.99 18.51
CA TRP A 92 -5.94 3.74 18.19
C TRP A 92 -5.21 4.92 17.55
N ASN A 93 -5.82 6.10 17.46
CA ASN A 93 -5.24 7.22 16.72
C ASN A 93 -3.91 7.70 17.30
N ASN A 94 -3.81 7.79 18.62
CA ASN A 94 -2.59 8.26 19.27
C ASN A 94 -1.42 7.29 19.02
N ILE A 95 -1.65 5.99 19.18
CA ILE A 95 -0.63 4.95 18.94
C ILE A 95 -0.24 4.91 17.45
N THR A 96 -1.21 5.01 16.55
CA THR A 96 -0.98 5.04 15.10
C THR A 96 -0.13 6.25 14.71
N THR A 97 -0.46 7.44 15.23
CA THR A 97 0.31 8.66 14.99
C THR A 97 1.74 8.54 15.52
N GLN A 98 1.90 8.03 16.75
CA GLN A 98 3.21 7.81 17.36
C GLN A 98 4.06 6.86 16.51
N ALA A 99 3.50 5.73 16.08
CA ALA A 99 4.19 4.75 15.27
C ALA A 99 4.64 5.30 13.91
N LEU A 100 3.75 6.00 13.18
CA LEU A 100 4.06 6.63 11.90
C LEU A 100 5.17 7.67 12.05
N LEU A 101 5.10 8.54 13.06
CA LEU A 101 6.09 9.61 13.26
C LEU A 101 7.43 9.09 13.77
N HIS A 102 7.46 7.97 14.50
CA HIS A 102 8.72 7.40 15.00
C HIS A 102 9.59 6.82 13.87
N GLN A 103 8.98 6.38 12.77
CA GLN A 103 9.66 5.62 11.70
C GLN A 103 10.08 6.49 10.51
N VAL A 104 9.91 7.81 10.58
CA VAL A 104 10.15 8.73 9.45
C VAL A 104 11.62 8.84 9.02
N GLY A 105 12.56 8.51 9.92
CA GLY A 105 14.00 8.66 9.70
C GLY A 105 14.47 10.13 9.67
N ASP A 106 15.79 10.33 9.63
CA ASP A 106 16.39 11.67 9.75
C ASP A 106 16.00 12.62 8.60
N ASP A 107 15.75 12.06 7.41
CA ASP A 107 15.36 12.80 6.20
C ASP A 107 13.83 12.90 6.03
N ASN A 108 13.03 12.46 7.01
CA ASN A 108 11.58 12.48 6.97
C ASN A 108 10.98 11.84 5.69
N ASN A 109 11.53 10.69 5.29
CA ASN A 109 11.21 10.01 4.03
C ASN A 109 10.98 8.51 4.21
N TYR A 110 10.81 8.05 5.46
CA TYR A 110 10.68 6.64 5.83
C TYR A 110 11.88 5.80 5.38
N MET A 111 13.09 6.34 5.54
CA MET A 111 14.33 5.59 5.39
C MET A 111 15.16 5.60 6.68
N PRO A 112 14.62 5.09 7.81
CA PRO A 112 15.36 5.07 9.07
C PRO A 112 16.60 4.19 8.97
N GLN A 113 17.72 4.66 9.53
CA GLN A 113 19.02 3.99 9.43
C GLN A 113 19.01 2.54 9.95
N ASN A 114 18.18 2.24 10.96
CA ASN A 114 18.08 0.90 11.53
C ASN A 114 17.50 -0.15 10.57
N GLN A 115 16.85 0.27 9.47
CA GLN A 115 16.20 -0.63 8.53
C GLN A 115 17.03 -0.89 7.26
N THR A 116 18.22 -0.29 7.13
CA THR A 116 19.00 -0.29 5.87
C THR A 116 19.40 -1.67 5.35
N LEU A 117 19.44 -2.71 6.20
CA LEU A 117 19.81 -4.07 5.81
C LEU A 117 18.72 -4.82 5.02
N SER A 118 17.48 -4.34 5.09
CA SER A 118 16.34 -4.95 4.40
C SER A 118 15.47 -3.95 3.64
N LEU A 119 15.79 -2.65 3.69
CA LEU A 119 14.97 -1.59 3.12
C LEU A 119 14.95 -1.63 1.58
N GLY A 120 13.82 -2.05 1.03
CA GLY A 120 13.42 -1.91 -0.36
C GLY A 120 12.59 -0.65 -0.64
N ASN A 121 12.41 -0.38 -1.93
CA ASN A 121 11.50 0.67 -2.40
C ASN A 121 10.05 0.36 -2.04
N ASP A 122 9.67 -0.92 -2.09
CA ASP A 122 8.41 -1.44 -1.61
C ASP A 122 8.28 -1.31 -0.09
N ASP A 123 9.30 -1.62 0.70
CA ASP A 123 9.23 -1.41 2.15
C ASP A 123 8.89 0.05 2.49
N GLN A 124 9.59 0.99 1.87
CA GLN A 124 9.38 2.42 2.04
C GLN A 124 7.99 2.87 1.55
N ILE A 125 7.48 2.31 0.44
CA ILE A 125 6.22 2.77 -0.16
C ILE A 125 5.00 2.46 0.70
N PHE A 126 5.03 1.37 1.48
CA PHE A 126 3.92 1.06 2.41
C PHE A 126 3.74 2.12 3.49
N TRP A 127 4.83 2.72 3.97
CA TRP A 127 4.76 3.88 4.85
C TRP A 127 4.31 5.15 4.12
N GLY A 128 4.77 5.31 2.87
CA GLY A 128 4.27 6.36 1.96
C GLY A 128 2.76 6.28 1.73
N PHE A 129 2.20 5.06 1.56
CA PHE A 129 0.76 4.85 1.44
C PHE A 129 0.01 5.29 2.69
N ALA A 130 0.52 4.96 3.87
CA ALA A 130 -0.08 5.35 5.15
C ALA A 130 -0.10 6.88 5.31
N ALA A 131 1.02 7.55 5.04
CA ALA A 131 1.11 9.01 5.10
C ALA A 131 0.20 9.69 4.05
N MET A 132 0.19 9.18 2.82
CA MET A 132 -0.67 9.71 1.77
C MET A 132 -2.16 9.53 2.14
N ALA A 133 -2.54 8.37 2.71
CA ALA A 133 -3.90 8.11 3.16
C ALA A 133 -4.28 9.04 4.31
N ALA A 134 -3.39 9.28 5.27
CA ALA A 134 -3.65 10.21 6.37
C ALA A 134 -3.95 11.63 5.86
N ALA A 135 -3.21 12.11 4.85
CA ALA A 135 -3.47 13.39 4.21
C ALA A 135 -4.81 13.43 3.43
N GLU A 136 -5.11 12.36 2.69
CA GLU A 136 -6.33 12.20 1.87
C GLU A 136 -7.61 12.04 2.67
N LEU A 137 -7.53 11.46 3.85
CA LEU A 137 -8.69 11.11 4.66
C LEU A 137 -8.97 12.12 5.78
N GLY A 138 -8.18 13.19 5.84
CA GLY A 138 -8.30 14.22 6.87
C GLY A 138 -7.97 13.70 8.27
N TYR A 139 -7.06 12.73 8.36
CA TYR A 139 -6.57 12.19 9.62
C TYR A 139 -5.97 13.30 10.48
N PRO A 140 -6.08 13.25 11.83
CA PRO A 140 -5.52 14.29 12.69
C PRO A 140 -4.07 14.61 12.35
N ASP A 141 -3.78 15.90 12.14
CA ASP A 141 -2.44 16.34 11.76
C ASP A 141 -1.46 16.16 12.94
N PRO A 142 -0.18 15.84 12.66
CA PRO A 142 0.87 15.84 13.67
C PRO A 142 1.06 17.22 14.30
N PRO A 143 1.73 17.31 15.47
CA PRO A 143 2.21 18.58 16.01
C PRO A 143 2.96 19.40 14.95
N LYS A 144 2.80 20.73 15.00
CA LYS A 144 3.32 21.65 13.95
C LYS A 144 4.83 21.62 13.78
N ASP A 145 5.56 21.18 14.81
CA ASP A 145 7.02 21.02 14.83
C ASP A 145 7.48 19.64 14.33
N GLN A 146 6.55 18.76 13.95
CA GLN A 146 6.82 17.45 13.37
C GLN A 146 6.44 17.40 11.88
N PRO A 147 7.04 16.46 11.10
CA PRO A 147 6.68 16.24 9.71
C PRO A 147 5.18 15.99 9.55
N GLN A 148 4.61 16.55 8.50
CA GLN A 148 3.18 16.45 8.21
C GLN A 148 2.93 15.32 7.19
N TRP A 149 1.75 14.70 7.23
CA TRP A 149 1.41 13.55 6.38
C TRP A 149 1.67 13.77 4.88
N LEU A 150 1.23 14.91 4.33
CA LEU A 150 1.49 15.23 2.93
C LEU A 150 2.99 15.37 2.65
N SER A 151 3.74 16.09 3.51
CA SER A 151 5.20 16.23 3.34
C SER A 151 5.95 14.90 3.38
N LEU A 152 5.53 13.97 4.24
CA LEU A 152 6.10 12.61 4.31
C LEU A 152 5.86 11.82 3.02
N ALA A 153 4.63 11.88 2.47
CA ALA A 153 4.31 11.24 1.19
C ALA A 153 5.09 11.84 0.02
N GLU A 154 5.21 13.18 -0.05
CA GLU A 154 6.04 13.88 -1.04
C GLU A 154 7.51 13.49 -0.91
N ASN A 155 8.04 13.35 0.31
CA ASN A 155 9.44 12.98 0.54
C ASN A 155 9.74 11.54 0.12
N VAL A 156 8.83 10.59 0.36
CA VAL A 156 8.93 9.22 -0.16
C VAL A 156 8.97 9.23 -1.69
N PHE A 157 8.03 9.94 -2.33
CA PHE A 157 8.00 10.07 -3.77
C PHE A 157 9.31 10.69 -4.31
N ASN A 158 9.74 11.81 -3.74
CA ASN A 158 10.93 12.52 -4.20
C ASN A 158 12.18 11.65 -4.08
N SER A 159 12.34 10.93 -2.97
CA SER A 159 13.50 10.06 -2.81
C SER A 159 13.44 8.88 -3.78
N GLN A 160 12.27 8.31 -4.09
CA GLN A 160 12.13 7.25 -5.10
C GLN A 160 12.39 7.76 -6.52
N ALA A 161 11.89 8.94 -6.88
CA ALA A 161 12.10 9.54 -8.19
C ALA A 161 13.60 9.68 -8.54
N THR A 162 14.45 10.00 -7.55
CA THR A 162 15.92 10.09 -7.75
C THR A 162 16.59 8.75 -8.04
N ARG A 163 15.94 7.63 -7.72
CA ARG A 163 16.46 6.26 -7.89
C ARG A 163 15.95 5.57 -9.15
N TRP A 164 15.18 6.27 -9.99
CA TRP A 164 14.74 5.74 -11.28
C TRP A 164 15.93 5.38 -12.17
N ASP A 165 16.20 4.10 -12.34
CA ASP A 165 17.37 3.62 -13.07
C ASP A 165 17.09 3.52 -14.58
N THR A 166 17.67 4.45 -15.35
CA THR A 166 17.59 4.45 -16.82
C THR A 166 18.69 3.64 -17.51
N ALA A 167 19.66 3.09 -16.77
CA ALA A 167 20.78 2.33 -17.35
C ALA A 167 20.37 0.91 -17.76
N THR A 168 19.39 0.32 -17.08
CA THR A 168 18.87 -1.02 -17.37
C THR A 168 17.36 -1.01 -17.56
N CYS A 169 16.85 -1.92 -18.40
CA CYS A 169 15.42 -2.10 -18.66
C CYS A 169 14.67 -0.86 -19.17
N GLY A 170 15.39 0.15 -19.68
CA GLY A 170 14.80 1.42 -20.14
C GLY A 170 14.20 2.28 -19.03
N GLY A 171 14.45 1.98 -17.76
CA GLY A 171 13.80 2.61 -16.62
C GLY A 171 13.53 1.62 -15.48
N GLY A 172 12.75 2.06 -14.51
CA GLY A 172 12.26 1.26 -13.40
C GLY A 172 13.10 1.41 -12.15
N LEU A 173 12.42 1.38 -11.01
CA LEU A 173 13.02 1.20 -9.70
C LEU A 173 13.44 -0.27 -9.52
N HIS A 174 14.60 -0.44 -8.90
CA HIS A 174 15.01 -1.72 -8.32
C HIS A 174 14.14 -2.06 -7.11
N TRP A 175 14.06 -3.34 -6.76
CA TRP A 175 13.39 -3.78 -5.54
C TRP A 175 14.09 -3.17 -4.32
N GLN A 176 15.37 -3.44 -4.17
CA GLN A 176 16.15 -2.94 -3.03
C GLN A 176 16.64 -1.51 -3.27
N ILE A 177 16.77 -0.73 -2.19
CA ILE A 177 17.33 0.63 -2.26
C ILE A 177 18.85 0.61 -2.38
N PHE A 178 19.49 -0.25 -1.60
CA PHE A 178 20.93 -0.29 -1.46
C PHE A 178 21.54 -1.42 -2.28
N GLU A 179 22.61 -1.13 -3.02
CA GLU A 179 23.25 -2.09 -3.94
C GLU A 179 23.77 -3.36 -3.25
N TYR A 180 24.10 -3.28 -1.96
CA TYR A 180 24.58 -4.41 -1.18
C TYR A 180 23.47 -5.36 -0.70
N ASN A 181 22.19 -4.97 -0.82
CA ASN A 181 21.07 -5.83 -0.44
C ASN A 181 20.81 -6.89 -1.50
N GLY A 182 20.54 -8.11 -1.05
CA GLY A 182 20.10 -9.20 -1.93
C GLY A 182 18.80 -8.82 -2.64
N GLY A 183 18.77 -8.95 -3.96
CA GLY A 183 17.62 -8.55 -4.77
C GLY A 183 17.74 -7.17 -5.42
N TYR A 184 18.83 -6.42 -5.21
CA TYR A 184 19.02 -5.13 -5.90
C TYR A 184 18.93 -5.21 -7.42
N SER A 185 19.43 -6.28 -8.07
CA SER A 185 19.29 -6.41 -9.53
C SER A 185 17.86 -6.67 -9.97
N TYR A 186 16.95 -7.03 -9.08
CA TYR A 186 15.57 -7.37 -9.43
C TYR A 186 14.73 -6.09 -9.48
N LYS A 187 14.10 -5.79 -10.62
CA LYS A 187 13.10 -4.72 -10.73
C LYS A 187 11.73 -5.36 -10.57
N ASN A 188 11.14 -5.21 -9.39
CA ASN A 188 9.84 -5.81 -9.08
C ASN A 188 8.68 -4.85 -9.36
N THR A 189 7.52 -5.45 -9.60
CA THR A 189 6.31 -4.72 -9.96
C THR A 189 5.73 -3.95 -8.79
N ILE A 190 5.91 -4.41 -7.54
CA ILE A 190 5.39 -3.71 -6.36
C ILE A 190 6.12 -2.38 -6.09
N SER A 191 7.44 -2.31 -6.22
CA SER A 191 8.18 -1.05 -6.03
C SER A 191 7.74 0.01 -7.03
N ASN A 192 7.59 -0.40 -8.30
CA ASN A 192 7.17 0.49 -9.38
C ASN A 192 5.67 0.82 -9.29
N GLY A 193 4.83 -0.16 -9.00
CA GLY A 193 3.38 0.02 -8.87
C GLY A 193 3.00 0.90 -7.67
N GLY A 194 3.70 0.77 -6.55
CA GLY A 194 3.51 1.67 -5.42
C GLY A 194 4.00 3.08 -5.70
N PHE A 195 5.13 3.24 -6.38
CA PHE A 195 5.60 4.56 -6.82
C PHE A 195 4.59 5.23 -7.77
N PHE A 196 4.03 4.45 -8.71
CA PHE A 196 2.92 4.89 -9.57
C PHE A 196 1.69 5.33 -8.77
N ASP A 197 1.24 4.53 -7.80
CA ASP A 197 0.07 4.85 -6.97
C ASP A 197 0.26 6.15 -6.17
N VAL A 198 1.39 6.29 -5.48
CA VAL A 198 1.70 7.53 -4.73
C VAL A 198 1.82 8.73 -5.68
N ALA A 199 2.43 8.58 -6.86
CA ALA A 199 2.50 9.65 -7.84
C ALA A 199 1.08 10.08 -8.30
N ALA A 200 0.21 9.13 -8.64
CA ALA A 200 -1.15 9.41 -9.07
C ALA A 200 -1.98 10.10 -7.96
N ARG A 201 -1.81 9.67 -6.70
CA ARG A 201 -2.48 10.24 -5.53
C ARG A 201 -1.99 11.65 -5.21
N LEU A 202 -0.68 11.87 -5.21
CA LEU A 202 -0.10 13.21 -5.06
C LEU A 202 -0.56 14.15 -6.18
N ALA A 203 -0.62 13.67 -7.42
CA ALA A 203 -1.16 14.44 -8.54
C ALA A 203 -2.61 14.86 -8.31
N ARG A 204 -3.45 13.93 -7.83
CA ARG A 204 -4.86 14.22 -7.50
C ARG A 204 -4.98 15.20 -6.33
N TYR A 205 -4.20 14.99 -5.27
CA TYR A 205 -4.28 15.76 -4.04
C TYR A 205 -3.80 17.20 -4.22
N THR A 206 -2.68 17.39 -4.91
CA THR A 206 -2.01 18.69 -5.06
C THR A 206 -2.39 19.42 -6.34
N GLY A 207 -2.75 18.68 -7.39
CA GLY A 207 -2.92 19.22 -8.74
C GLY A 207 -1.61 19.53 -9.47
N ASN A 208 -0.45 19.15 -8.91
CA ASN A 208 0.86 19.36 -9.52
C ASN A 208 1.10 18.35 -10.66
N GLU A 209 1.38 18.87 -11.86
CA GLU A 209 1.53 18.08 -13.09
C GLU A 209 2.79 17.20 -13.10
N THR A 210 3.83 17.55 -12.35
CA THR A 210 5.04 16.70 -12.24
C THR A 210 4.69 15.30 -11.74
N PHE A 211 3.78 15.17 -10.78
CA PHE A 211 3.33 13.86 -10.30
C PHE A 211 2.53 13.10 -11.36
N THR A 212 1.73 13.80 -12.18
CA THR A 212 1.02 13.21 -13.32
C THR A 212 2.00 12.67 -14.37
N ASP A 213 3.07 13.42 -14.67
CA ASP A 213 4.09 13.01 -15.63
C ASP A 213 4.84 11.76 -15.15
N TRP A 214 5.18 11.70 -13.87
CA TRP A 214 5.77 10.50 -13.27
C TRP A 214 4.82 9.32 -13.28
N ALA A 215 3.54 9.50 -12.94
CA ALA A 215 2.56 8.42 -12.98
C ALA A 215 2.41 7.84 -14.40
N ASN A 216 2.34 8.68 -15.44
CA ASN A 216 2.33 8.22 -16.84
C ASN A 216 3.62 7.48 -17.19
N LYS A 217 4.79 8.04 -16.85
CA LYS A 217 6.10 7.44 -17.13
C LYS A 217 6.24 6.04 -16.53
N VAL A 218 5.81 5.85 -15.29
CA VAL A 218 5.90 4.55 -14.61
C VAL A 218 4.92 3.55 -15.23
N TRP A 219 3.68 3.96 -15.49
CA TRP A 219 2.70 3.12 -16.17
C TRP A 219 3.22 2.63 -17.53
N ASP A 220 3.69 3.55 -18.37
CA ASP A 220 4.16 3.23 -19.71
C ASP A 220 5.39 2.30 -19.67
N TRP A 221 6.27 2.47 -18.68
CA TRP A 221 7.41 1.58 -18.45
C TRP A 221 6.96 0.17 -18.02
N THR A 222 6.04 0.06 -17.06
CA THR A 222 5.52 -1.24 -16.59
C THR A 222 4.84 -2.00 -17.74
N ASN A 223 4.08 -1.30 -18.58
CA ASN A 223 3.45 -1.90 -19.76
C ASN A 223 4.51 -2.34 -20.80
N ALA A 224 5.49 -1.48 -21.10
CA ALA A 224 6.54 -1.78 -22.08
C ALA A 224 7.48 -2.93 -21.68
N THR A 225 7.63 -3.18 -20.38
CA THR A 225 8.41 -4.32 -19.85
C THR A 225 7.64 -5.64 -19.83
N GLY A 226 6.32 -5.62 -20.08
CA GLY A 226 5.46 -6.80 -20.01
C GLY A 226 5.18 -7.25 -18.58
N PHE A 227 5.35 -6.37 -17.59
CA PHE A 227 4.94 -6.66 -16.21
C PHE A 227 3.42 -6.63 -16.06
N ILE A 228 2.74 -5.89 -16.92
CA ILE A 228 1.31 -6.07 -17.22
C ILE A 228 1.27 -6.68 -18.63
N ASP A 229 0.68 -7.86 -18.77
CA ASP A 229 0.54 -8.51 -20.08
C ASP A 229 -0.73 -8.08 -20.83
N ASP A 230 -0.86 -8.54 -22.08
CA ASP A 230 -2.00 -8.21 -22.96
C ASP A 230 -3.34 -8.79 -22.43
N GLU A 231 -3.28 -9.79 -21.54
CA GLU A 231 -4.41 -10.35 -20.81
C GLU A 231 -4.70 -9.63 -19.47
N TRP A 232 -3.98 -8.55 -19.17
CA TRP A 232 -4.09 -7.75 -17.95
C TRP A 232 -3.69 -8.48 -16.66
N HIS A 233 -2.95 -9.58 -16.76
CA HIS A 233 -2.27 -10.14 -15.60
C HIS A 233 -1.09 -9.26 -15.21
N VAL A 234 -0.87 -9.15 -13.90
CA VAL A 234 0.21 -8.34 -13.34
C VAL A 234 1.23 -9.26 -12.68
N HIS A 235 2.41 -9.35 -13.31
CA HIS A 235 3.51 -10.24 -13.00
C HIS A 235 4.48 -9.63 -11.98
N ASP A 236 5.32 -10.44 -11.35
CA ASP A 236 6.13 -10.06 -10.18
C ASP A 236 7.31 -9.13 -10.51
N GLY A 237 7.89 -9.26 -11.71
CA GLY A 237 9.00 -8.42 -12.19
C GLY A 237 10.08 -9.19 -12.93
N ALA A 238 11.28 -8.63 -13.06
CA ALA A 238 12.39 -9.26 -13.77
C ALA A 238 13.78 -8.80 -13.28
N ASP A 239 14.82 -9.60 -13.56
CA ASP A 239 16.20 -9.23 -13.23
C ASP A 239 16.80 -8.30 -14.29
N SER A 240 17.32 -7.16 -13.86
CA SER A 240 17.96 -6.16 -14.72
C SER A 240 19.18 -6.67 -15.48
N LYS A 241 19.84 -7.73 -15.03
CA LYS A 241 21.00 -8.34 -15.71
C LYS A 241 20.63 -8.96 -17.06
N ASN A 242 19.36 -9.33 -17.25
CA ASN A 242 18.83 -9.77 -18.54
C ASN A 242 18.03 -8.67 -19.25
N ASN A 243 18.22 -7.40 -18.86
CA ASN A 243 17.46 -6.26 -19.35
C ASN A 243 15.94 -6.42 -19.19
N CYS A 244 15.51 -7.09 -18.11
CA CYS A 244 14.11 -7.37 -17.78
C CYS A 244 13.35 -8.19 -18.84
N THR A 245 14.06 -8.98 -19.65
CA THR A 245 13.47 -9.77 -20.75
C THR A 245 12.89 -11.11 -20.33
N ILE A 246 13.23 -11.60 -19.14
CA ILE A 246 12.65 -12.82 -18.56
C ILE A 246 11.79 -12.40 -17.37
N VAL A 247 10.49 -12.27 -17.62
CA VAL A 247 9.49 -11.88 -16.62
C VAL A 247 9.18 -13.06 -15.70
N ASN A 248 9.17 -12.82 -14.41
CA ASN A 248 8.66 -13.73 -13.39
C ASN A 248 7.13 -13.64 -13.38
N ILE A 249 6.48 -14.65 -13.97
CA ILE A 249 5.01 -14.69 -14.15
C ILE A 249 4.22 -15.01 -12.88
N LEU A 250 4.85 -14.99 -11.71
CA LEU A 250 4.13 -15.11 -10.44
C LEU A 250 3.19 -13.91 -10.28
N GLN A 251 1.96 -14.21 -9.83
CA GLN A 251 0.92 -13.22 -9.61
C GLN A 251 0.54 -13.19 -8.14
N HIS A 252 0.45 -11.98 -7.60
CA HIS A 252 0.12 -11.72 -6.21
C HIS A 252 -0.98 -10.66 -6.16
N ALA A 253 -1.98 -10.84 -5.28
CA ALA A 253 -3.23 -10.05 -5.30
C ALA A 253 -3.01 -8.53 -5.17
N TYR A 254 -1.96 -8.12 -4.45
CA TYR A 254 -1.62 -6.71 -4.25
C TYR A 254 -1.03 -6.02 -5.49
N LEU A 255 -0.48 -6.75 -6.47
CA LEU A 255 0.14 -6.18 -7.66
C LEU A 255 -0.89 -5.49 -8.55
N PRO A 256 -1.97 -6.13 -9.03
CA PRO A 256 -2.99 -5.41 -9.79
C PRO A 256 -3.71 -4.38 -8.92
N ALA A 257 -3.75 -4.56 -7.59
CA ALA A 257 -4.41 -3.63 -6.68
C ALA A 257 -3.78 -2.24 -6.69
N VAL A 258 -2.44 -2.15 -6.61
CA VAL A 258 -1.74 -0.84 -6.63
C VAL A 258 -1.93 -0.12 -7.98
N TYR A 259 -1.93 -0.86 -9.09
CA TYR A 259 -2.19 -0.26 -10.40
C TYR A 259 -3.65 0.13 -10.58
N LEU A 260 -4.60 -0.63 -10.04
CA LEU A 260 -6.02 -0.32 -10.10
C LEU A 260 -6.32 1.00 -9.38
N HIS A 261 -5.78 1.18 -8.18
CA HIS A 261 -5.98 2.40 -7.41
C HIS A 261 -5.27 3.61 -8.03
N GLY A 262 -4.02 3.46 -8.49
CA GLY A 262 -3.33 4.52 -9.20
C GLY A 262 -4.06 4.93 -10.49
N ALA A 263 -4.52 3.96 -11.28
CA ALA A 263 -5.30 4.22 -12.50
C ALA A 263 -6.64 4.92 -12.20
N ALA A 264 -7.32 4.56 -11.10
CA ALA A 264 -8.54 5.23 -10.66
C ALA A 264 -8.29 6.69 -10.27
N ASN A 265 -7.17 7.00 -9.61
CA ASN A 265 -6.76 8.37 -9.32
C ASN A 265 -6.48 9.15 -10.62
N MET A 266 -5.77 8.55 -11.56
CA MET A 266 -5.50 9.19 -12.86
C MET A 266 -6.78 9.44 -13.66
N TYR A 267 -7.69 8.47 -13.71
CA TYR A 267 -9.03 8.62 -14.30
C TYR A 267 -9.81 9.77 -13.66
N ASN A 268 -9.77 9.89 -12.33
CA ASN A 268 -10.46 10.94 -11.60
C ASN A 268 -9.93 12.33 -11.96
N ILE A 269 -8.60 12.51 -12.04
CA ILE A 269 -7.96 13.78 -12.42
C ILE A 269 -8.46 14.26 -13.78
N VAL A 270 -8.41 13.39 -14.80
CA VAL A 270 -8.79 13.77 -16.17
C VAL A 270 -10.31 13.96 -16.33
N SER A 271 -11.11 13.20 -15.60
CA SER A 271 -12.58 13.30 -15.62
C SER A 271 -13.07 14.59 -14.96
N VAL A 272 -12.48 15.00 -13.83
CA VAL A 272 -12.83 16.26 -13.15
C VAL A 272 -12.40 17.47 -13.97
N ARG A 273 -11.22 17.46 -14.61
CA ARG A 273 -10.78 18.54 -15.53
C ARG A 273 -11.81 18.81 -16.63
N ARG A 274 -12.51 17.77 -17.11
CA ARG A 274 -13.60 17.90 -18.11
C ARG A 274 -14.88 18.51 -17.56
N GLY A 275 -15.28 18.16 -16.35
CA GLY A 275 -16.44 18.75 -15.67
C GLY A 275 -16.37 20.28 -15.58
N PHE A 276 -15.15 20.83 -15.46
CA PHE A 276 -14.89 22.28 -15.49
C PHE A 276 -14.48 22.83 -16.87
N GLY A 277 -13.96 21.99 -17.78
CA GLY A 277 -13.55 22.38 -19.14
C GLY A 277 -14.71 22.64 -20.11
N ASN A 278 -15.91 22.12 -19.83
CA ASN A 278 -17.10 22.33 -20.66
C ASN A 278 -17.73 23.73 -20.53
N ILE A 279 -17.15 24.63 -19.73
CA ILE A 279 -17.63 26.00 -19.57
C ILE A 279 -16.85 27.01 -20.46
N HIS A 280 -15.75 26.61 -21.11
CA HIS A 280 -14.94 27.49 -21.97
C HIS A 280 -14.44 26.85 -23.29
N ALA A 281 -14.95 25.69 -23.70
CA ALA A 281 -14.62 25.06 -24.98
C ALA A 281 -15.50 25.56 -26.16
N THR A 282 -15.83 26.85 -26.20
CA THR A 282 -16.32 27.49 -27.42
C THR A 282 -15.39 28.64 -27.75
N LEU A 283 -14.42 28.34 -28.63
CA LEU A 283 -13.77 29.22 -29.60
C LEU A 283 -12.24 29.00 -29.65
N ARG A 284 -11.78 28.03 -30.44
CA ARG A 284 -10.62 28.21 -31.34
C ARG A 284 -10.55 27.12 -32.41
N ILE A 285 -11.10 27.48 -33.58
CA ILE A 285 -10.57 27.30 -34.94
C ILE A 285 -9.88 25.95 -35.25
N GLY A 286 -10.64 25.08 -35.92
CA GLY A 286 -10.26 24.30 -37.10
C GLY A 286 -8.87 23.68 -37.19
N ILE A 287 -8.73 22.48 -36.64
CA ILE A 287 -7.93 21.39 -37.24
C ILE A 287 -8.75 20.11 -37.09
N THR A 288 -9.01 19.47 -38.23
CA THR A 288 -9.78 18.23 -38.41
C THR A 288 -8.97 16.98 -38.08
N ASP A 289 -9.64 16.01 -37.45
CA ASP A 289 -9.46 14.56 -37.61
C ASP A 289 -8.13 13.90 -37.22
N LEU A 290 -7.88 13.84 -35.91
CA LEU A 290 -7.28 12.65 -35.28
C LEU A 290 -8.30 12.10 -34.27
N PRO A 291 -8.52 10.77 -34.17
CA PRO A 291 -9.21 10.23 -33.02
C PRO A 291 -8.29 10.45 -31.82
N GLN A 292 -8.44 11.59 -31.14
CA GLN A 292 -7.88 11.79 -29.81
C GLN A 292 -8.63 10.81 -28.91
N THR A 293 -8.08 9.60 -28.75
CA THR A 293 -8.43 8.76 -27.61
C THR A 293 -8.20 9.61 -26.38
N ASP A 294 -9.28 9.87 -25.68
CA ASP A 294 -9.31 10.77 -24.57
C ASP A 294 -8.53 10.19 -23.38
N GLY A 295 -7.80 11.02 -22.64
CA GLY A 295 -7.08 10.56 -21.44
C GLY A 295 -7.98 9.83 -20.42
N SER A 296 -9.25 10.21 -20.28
CA SER A 296 -10.24 9.51 -19.45
C SER A 296 -10.69 8.17 -20.03
N ASP A 297 -10.80 8.05 -21.36
CA ASP A 297 -11.04 6.79 -22.04
C ASP A 297 -9.86 5.82 -21.88
N ILE A 298 -8.61 6.31 -21.97
CA ILE A 298 -7.41 5.49 -21.76
C ILE A 298 -7.37 4.93 -20.33
N TRP A 299 -7.54 5.79 -19.31
CA TRP A 299 -7.53 5.32 -17.93
C TRP A 299 -8.72 4.42 -17.60
N ARG A 300 -9.87 4.65 -18.23
CA ARG A 300 -11.03 3.76 -18.12
C ARG A 300 -10.74 2.37 -18.67
N GLU A 301 -10.17 2.27 -19.88
CA GLU A 301 -9.77 0.99 -20.48
C GLU A 301 -8.78 0.24 -19.58
N ARG A 302 -7.77 0.95 -19.04
CA ARG A 302 -6.80 0.40 -18.10
C ARG A 302 -7.45 -0.17 -16.84
N ILE A 303 -8.41 0.56 -16.25
CA ILE A 303 -9.17 0.09 -15.10
C ILE A 303 -10.01 -1.14 -15.44
N GLU A 304 -10.73 -1.13 -16.57
CA GLU A 304 -11.57 -2.26 -16.99
C GLU A 304 -10.76 -3.51 -17.29
N GLY A 305 -9.58 -3.34 -17.88
CA GLY A 305 -8.58 -4.38 -18.10
C GLY A 305 -8.08 -4.98 -16.80
N LEU A 306 -7.56 -4.16 -15.88
CA LEU A 306 -7.11 -4.60 -14.56
C LEU A 306 -8.19 -5.35 -13.78
N ILE A 307 -9.45 -4.87 -13.79
CA ILE A 307 -10.57 -5.57 -13.14
C ILE A 307 -10.83 -6.95 -13.78
N SER A 308 -10.57 -7.11 -15.08
CA SER A 308 -10.67 -8.41 -15.75
C SER A 308 -9.53 -9.34 -15.34
N GLY A 309 -8.30 -8.81 -15.24
CA GLY A 309 -7.15 -9.56 -14.70
C GLY A 309 -7.34 -10.03 -13.25
N LEU A 310 -8.17 -9.33 -12.45
CA LEU A 310 -8.48 -9.75 -11.09
C LEU A 310 -9.14 -11.12 -10.99
N ASP A 311 -9.81 -11.62 -12.05
CA ASP A 311 -10.55 -12.89 -12.00
C ASP A 311 -9.67 -14.09 -11.60
N THR A 312 -8.36 -14.04 -11.82
CA THR A 312 -7.40 -15.06 -11.34
C THR A 312 -7.37 -15.21 -9.82
N PHE A 313 -7.79 -14.18 -9.07
CA PHE A 313 -7.88 -14.17 -7.61
C PHE A 313 -9.29 -14.47 -7.08
N PHE A 314 -10.25 -14.80 -7.95
CA PHE A 314 -11.63 -15.14 -7.58
C PHE A 314 -12.02 -16.47 -8.22
N PRO A 315 -11.52 -17.60 -7.69
CA PRO A 315 -11.72 -18.92 -8.29
C PRO A 315 -13.17 -19.40 -8.18
N ASP A 316 -13.48 -20.45 -8.96
CA ASP A 316 -14.74 -21.20 -8.91
C ASP A 316 -16.01 -20.38 -9.22
N ASN A 317 -15.85 -19.17 -9.77
CA ASN A 317 -16.92 -18.18 -9.95
C ASN A 317 -17.68 -17.85 -8.65
N GLU A 318 -17.06 -18.11 -7.50
CA GLU A 318 -17.49 -17.58 -6.22
C GLU A 318 -16.76 -16.25 -6.07
N ASP A 319 -17.48 -15.15 -5.83
CA ASP A 319 -16.94 -13.79 -5.65
C ASP A 319 -16.10 -13.65 -4.34
N ILE A 320 -15.24 -14.63 -4.06
CA ILE A 320 -14.42 -14.81 -2.87
C ILE A 320 -12.96 -14.78 -3.27
N MET A 321 -12.25 -13.83 -2.68
CA MET A 321 -10.84 -13.63 -2.96
C MET A 321 -9.98 -14.77 -2.42
N SER A 322 -9.11 -15.31 -3.27
CA SER A 322 -8.08 -16.29 -2.94
C SER A 322 -6.74 -15.92 -3.55
N GLN A 323 -5.66 -16.29 -2.87
CA GLN A 323 -4.31 -16.19 -3.41
C GLN A 323 -3.73 -17.54 -3.81
N PRO A 324 -2.87 -17.59 -4.86
CA PRO A 324 -2.21 -18.82 -5.28
C PRO A 324 -1.46 -19.55 -4.14
N CYS A 325 -0.89 -18.81 -3.19
CA CYS A 325 -0.16 -19.39 -2.06
C CYS A 325 -1.04 -20.15 -1.06
N GLU A 326 -2.36 -19.88 -1.02
CA GLU A 326 -3.31 -20.50 -0.08
C GLU A 326 -3.48 -22.00 -0.34
N GLN A 327 -3.22 -22.47 -1.56
CA GLN A 327 -3.26 -23.89 -1.93
C GLN A 327 -2.08 -24.70 -1.36
N LYS A 328 -1.03 -24.03 -0.86
CA LYS A 328 0.13 -24.65 -0.24
C LYS A 328 0.32 -24.09 1.16
N LYS A 329 1.10 -23.02 1.26
CA LYS A 329 1.37 -22.26 2.48
C LYS A 329 1.91 -20.90 2.06
N CYS A 330 1.19 -19.84 2.40
CA CYS A 330 1.69 -18.48 2.23
C CYS A 330 2.85 -18.22 3.19
N ASP A 331 3.89 -17.54 2.70
CA ASP A 331 4.91 -16.94 3.57
C ASP A 331 4.31 -15.77 4.37
N LEU A 332 5.11 -15.16 5.25
CA LEU A 332 4.63 -14.10 6.13
C LEU A 332 4.06 -12.89 5.36
N ASN A 333 4.77 -12.43 4.34
CA ASN A 333 4.38 -11.27 3.53
C ASN A 333 3.07 -11.55 2.78
N SER A 334 3.03 -12.71 2.12
CA SER A 334 1.91 -13.13 1.28
C SER A 334 0.59 -13.25 2.05
N ARG A 335 0.64 -13.41 3.39
CA ARG A 335 -0.55 -13.45 4.24
C ARG A 335 -1.31 -12.12 4.31
N SER A 336 -0.68 -11.00 3.95
CA SER A 336 -1.31 -9.67 3.95
C SER A 336 -1.80 -9.20 2.58
N PHE A 337 -1.42 -9.85 1.46
CA PHE A 337 -1.67 -9.26 0.12
C PHE A 337 -3.15 -9.10 -0.24
N LYS A 338 -4.05 -9.95 0.29
CA LYS A 338 -5.50 -9.76 0.12
C LYS A 338 -6.02 -8.48 0.76
N ALA A 339 -5.37 -8.02 1.83
CA ALA A 339 -5.71 -6.78 2.51
C ALA A 339 -5.60 -5.59 1.55
N TYR A 340 -4.51 -5.51 0.79
CA TYR A 340 -4.29 -4.42 -0.17
C TYR A 340 -5.24 -4.48 -1.37
N LEU A 341 -5.56 -5.69 -1.85
CA LEU A 341 -6.57 -5.84 -2.90
C LEU A 341 -7.96 -5.39 -2.40
N ALA A 342 -8.36 -5.79 -1.19
CA ALA A 342 -9.60 -5.35 -0.58
C ALA A 342 -9.66 -3.81 -0.44
N ARG A 343 -8.61 -3.22 0.12
CA ARG A 343 -8.44 -1.77 0.28
C ARG A 343 -8.66 -1.03 -1.03
N PHE A 344 -7.89 -1.40 -2.04
CA PHE A 344 -7.82 -0.66 -3.29
C PHE A 344 -9.01 -0.91 -4.21
N MET A 345 -9.68 -2.07 -4.12
CA MET A 345 -11.00 -2.24 -4.75
C MET A 345 -12.03 -1.28 -4.14
N GLY A 346 -12.09 -1.17 -2.81
CA GLY A 346 -12.99 -0.24 -2.12
C GLY A 346 -12.71 1.22 -2.50
N ALA A 347 -11.44 1.63 -2.47
CA ALA A 347 -11.02 2.99 -2.81
C ALA A 347 -11.20 3.34 -4.30
N THR A 348 -11.25 2.35 -5.20
CA THR A 348 -11.47 2.56 -6.63
C THR A 348 -12.90 2.97 -6.96
N ILE A 349 -13.89 2.39 -6.28
CA ILE A 349 -15.32 2.64 -6.55
C ILE A 349 -15.69 4.15 -6.54
N PRO A 350 -15.32 4.96 -5.52
CA PRO A 350 -15.69 6.38 -5.48
C PRO A 350 -14.91 7.22 -6.50
N LEU A 351 -13.72 6.78 -6.92
CA LEU A 351 -12.90 7.47 -7.92
C LEU A 351 -13.34 7.16 -9.36
N ALA A 352 -13.83 5.95 -9.59
CA ALA A 352 -14.28 5.42 -10.88
C ALA A 352 -15.62 4.66 -10.72
N PRO A 353 -16.77 5.34 -10.58
CA PRO A 353 -18.05 4.71 -10.21
C PRO A 353 -18.55 3.61 -11.16
N PHE A 354 -18.13 3.62 -12.43
CA PHE A 354 -18.47 2.57 -13.40
C PHE A 354 -17.96 1.18 -12.99
N THR A 355 -16.98 1.11 -12.09
CA THR A 355 -16.40 -0.14 -11.58
C THR A 355 -17.28 -0.85 -10.53
N GLN A 356 -18.20 -0.13 -9.89
CA GLN A 356 -19.00 -0.62 -8.76
C GLN A 356 -19.70 -1.95 -9.08
N LYS A 357 -20.28 -2.08 -10.27
CA LYS A 357 -21.01 -3.30 -10.67
C LYS A 357 -20.11 -4.55 -10.71
N ARG A 358 -18.81 -4.39 -10.97
CA ARG A 358 -17.84 -5.51 -11.05
C ARG A 358 -17.10 -5.74 -9.74
N LEU A 359 -16.83 -4.69 -8.97
CA LEU A 359 -16.07 -4.78 -7.72
C LEU A 359 -16.93 -5.06 -6.49
N GLN A 360 -18.15 -4.50 -6.41
CA GLN A 360 -18.99 -4.65 -5.22
C GLN A 360 -19.35 -6.13 -4.92
N PRO A 361 -19.71 -6.98 -5.90
CA PRO A 361 -19.99 -8.40 -5.63
C PRO A 361 -18.78 -9.12 -5.04
N LYS A 362 -17.59 -8.91 -5.62
CA LYS A 362 -16.29 -9.43 -5.14
C LYS A 362 -15.97 -8.99 -3.71
N ILE A 363 -16.23 -7.71 -3.37
CA ILE A 363 -16.06 -7.19 -2.01
C ILE A 363 -17.03 -7.88 -1.04
N ARG A 364 -18.33 -7.89 -1.36
CA ARG A 364 -19.37 -8.43 -0.48
C ARG A 364 -19.23 -9.94 -0.26
N GLY A 365 -19.00 -10.71 -1.33
CA GLY A 365 -18.79 -12.16 -1.27
C GLY A 365 -17.59 -12.53 -0.40
N SER A 366 -16.46 -11.85 -0.61
CA SER A 366 -15.26 -12.01 0.20
C SER A 366 -15.48 -11.61 1.66
N SER A 367 -16.27 -10.58 1.93
CA SER A 367 -16.57 -10.12 3.29
C SER A 367 -17.35 -11.16 4.10
N MET A 368 -18.40 -11.75 3.51
CA MET A 368 -19.16 -12.82 4.18
C MET A 368 -18.25 -14.03 4.47
N ALA A 369 -17.42 -14.42 3.51
CA ALA A 369 -16.50 -15.55 3.67
C ALA A 369 -15.38 -15.28 4.70
N ALA A 370 -14.89 -14.03 4.78
CA ALA A 370 -13.93 -13.61 5.81
C ALA A 370 -14.55 -13.66 7.21
N ALA A 371 -15.80 -13.22 7.37
CA ALA A 371 -16.52 -13.26 8.65
C ALA A 371 -16.68 -14.70 9.17
N GLU A 372 -16.96 -15.66 8.28
CA GLU A 372 -17.01 -17.10 8.61
C GLU A 372 -15.66 -17.66 9.07
N GLN A 373 -14.54 -17.15 8.53
CA GLN A 373 -13.17 -17.51 8.91
C GLN A 373 -12.67 -16.80 10.17
N CYS A 374 -13.44 -15.87 10.73
CA CYS A 374 -13.16 -15.26 12.04
C CYS A 374 -13.60 -16.13 13.20
N ASN A 375 -13.26 -17.41 13.10
CA ASN A 375 -13.61 -18.45 14.05
C ASN A 375 -12.34 -19.17 14.55
N GLY A 376 -11.14 -18.63 14.35
CA GLY A 376 -9.88 -19.21 14.82
C GLY A 376 -9.72 -19.22 16.35
N PRO A 377 -8.57 -19.67 16.86
CA PRO A 377 -8.21 -19.52 18.27
C PRO A 377 -8.41 -18.08 18.74
N ASN A 378 -9.06 -17.87 19.90
CA ASN A 378 -9.44 -16.55 20.42
C ASN A 378 -10.27 -15.70 19.45
N ASN A 379 -11.11 -16.33 18.61
CA ASN A 379 -11.92 -15.69 17.56
C ASN A 379 -11.10 -14.94 16.50
N ALA A 380 -9.87 -15.37 16.27
CA ALA A 380 -9.03 -14.74 15.28
C ALA A 380 -9.47 -15.05 13.84
N CYS A 381 -9.25 -14.10 12.94
CA CYS A 381 -9.55 -14.26 11.52
C CYS A 381 -8.51 -15.11 10.79
N GLY A 382 -8.99 -15.94 9.86
CA GLY A 382 -8.19 -16.76 8.96
C GLY A 382 -8.09 -16.15 7.56
N LEU A 383 -7.10 -16.59 6.80
CA LEU A 383 -6.87 -16.15 5.43
C LEU A 383 -7.65 -16.94 4.38
N ILE A 384 -7.98 -18.22 4.62
CA ILE A 384 -8.49 -19.11 3.56
C ILE A 384 -10.02 -18.99 3.47
N TRP A 385 -10.49 -17.88 2.93
CA TRP A 385 -11.93 -17.53 2.87
C TRP A 385 -12.76 -18.52 2.03
N THR A 386 -12.15 -19.15 1.02
CA THR A 386 -12.79 -20.20 0.21
C THR A 386 -13.18 -21.43 1.02
N ASP A 387 -12.53 -21.67 2.17
CA ASP A 387 -12.84 -22.79 3.07
C ASP A 387 -14.00 -22.48 4.04
N ARG A 388 -14.61 -21.29 3.94
CA ARG A 388 -15.85 -20.90 4.65
C ARG A 388 -15.71 -20.95 6.17
N THR A 389 -16.28 -21.95 6.84
CA THR A 389 -16.15 -22.14 8.30
C THR A 389 -15.03 -23.09 8.68
N GLN A 390 -14.36 -23.74 7.72
CA GLN A 390 -13.26 -24.65 8.00
C GLN A 390 -11.97 -23.85 8.23
N TYR A 391 -11.61 -23.64 9.49
CA TYR A 391 -10.38 -22.94 9.83
C TYR A 391 -9.15 -23.81 9.56
N LYS A 392 -8.49 -23.58 8.42
CA LYS A 392 -7.20 -24.21 8.04
C LYS A 392 -6.06 -23.19 7.90
N SER A 393 -6.28 -21.98 8.38
CA SER A 393 -5.34 -20.87 8.24
C SER A 393 -4.36 -20.76 9.40
N SER A 394 -3.36 -19.90 9.23
CA SER A 394 -2.56 -19.39 10.34
C SER A 394 -3.26 -18.19 10.97
N THR A 395 -2.77 -17.75 12.12
CA THR A 395 -3.23 -16.52 12.77
C THR A 395 -2.08 -15.52 12.81
N GLY A 396 -2.37 -14.26 12.53
CA GLY A 396 -1.36 -13.20 12.51
C GLY A 396 -1.92 -11.88 11.99
N ILE A 397 -1.04 -10.90 11.89
CA ILE A 397 -1.37 -9.54 11.45
C ILE A 397 -1.90 -9.56 10.02
N GLY A 398 -1.29 -10.33 9.11
CA GLY A 398 -1.75 -10.43 7.72
C GLY A 398 -3.20 -10.87 7.59
N GLU A 399 -3.63 -11.89 8.33
CA GLU A 399 -5.01 -12.37 8.31
C GLU A 399 -6.00 -11.37 8.91
N GLN A 400 -5.65 -10.77 10.05
CA GLN A 400 -6.50 -9.78 10.70
C GLN A 400 -6.61 -8.51 9.86
N MET A 401 -5.51 -8.08 9.24
CA MET A 401 -5.49 -6.96 8.31
C MET A 401 -6.36 -7.25 7.09
N ALA A 402 -6.26 -8.44 6.50
CA ALA A 402 -7.09 -8.82 5.36
C ALA A 402 -8.60 -8.79 5.70
N ALA A 403 -8.98 -9.31 6.88
CA ALA A 403 -10.35 -9.25 7.36
C ALA A 403 -10.81 -7.80 7.62
N LEU A 404 -9.99 -6.98 8.30
CA LEU A 404 -10.26 -5.57 8.52
C LEU A 404 -10.51 -4.82 7.21
N GLU A 405 -9.60 -4.97 6.25
CA GLU A 405 -9.67 -4.28 4.95
C GLU A 405 -10.92 -4.67 4.15
N ILE A 406 -11.29 -5.96 4.12
CA ILE A 406 -12.46 -6.39 3.37
C ILE A 406 -13.77 -5.96 4.04
N PHE A 407 -13.85 -5.95 5.37
CA PHE A 407 -15.04 -5.44 6.06
C PHE A 407 -15.24 -3.95 5.78
N LYS A 408 -14.22 -3.12 6.02
CA LYS A 408 -14.35 -1.66 5.84
C LYS A 408 -14.56 -1.24 4.37
N ALA A 409 -14.16 -2.06 3.40
CA ALA A 409 -14.43 -1.80 1.99
C ALA A 409 -15.95 -1.73 1.66
N ASN A 410 -16.82 -2.22 2.55
CA ASN A 410 -18.27 -2.05 2.42
C ASN A 410 -18.80 -0.73 3.00
N LEU A 411 -17.98 0.08 3.66
CA LEU A 411 -18.40 1.35 4.30
C LEU A 411 -18.16 2.58 3.40
N VAL A 412 -17.73 2.37 2.16
CA VAL A 412 -17.33 3.45 1.24
C VAL A 412 -18.45 4.46 0.96
N HIS A 413 -19.72 4.05 1.02
CA HIS A 413 -20.87 4.95 0.85
C HIS A 413 -21.18 5.81 2.09
N THR A 414 -20.61 5.48 3.24
CA THR A 414 -20.91 6.14 4.53
C THR A 414 -20.02 7.34 4.82
N VAL A 415 -18.90 7.44 4.12
CA VAL A 415 -17.85 8.43 4.35
C VAL A 415 -17.83 9.50 3.28
N LYS A 416 -17.10 10.59 3.55
CA LYS A 416 -16.87 11.64 2.55
C LYS A 416 -15.99 11.11 1.41
N ALA A 417 -15.81 11.90 0.37
CA ALA A 417 -14.76 11.61 -0.60
C ALA A 417 -13.39 12.02 -0.02
N PRO A 418 -12.29 11.32 -0.36
CA PRO A 418 -10.95 11.75 0.00
C PRO A 418 -10.68 13.18 -0.44
N VAL A 419 -10.14 13.99 0.48
CA VAL A 419 -9.89 15.41 0.27
C VAL A 419 -8.67 15.66 -0.62
N THR A 420 -8.54 16.89 -1.08
CA THR A 420 -7.39 17.46 -1.80
C THR A 420 -6.99 18.75 -1.09
N VAL A 421 -5.89 19.40 -1.50
CA VAL A 421 -5.53 20.74 -0.99
C VAL A 421 -6.65 21.77 -1.19
N LYS A 422 -7.55 21.56 -2.15
CA LYS A 422 -8.69 22.46 -2.46
C LYS A 422 -10.00 22.07 -1.79
N THR A 423 -10.12 20.84 -1.28
CA THR A 423 -11.41 20.28 -0.80
C THR A 423 -11.40 19.87 0.67
N GLY A 424 -10.49 20.46 1.47
CA GLY A 424 -10.47 20.30 2.92
C GLY A 424 -9.24 19.60 3.48
N GLY A 425 -8.22 19.34 2.65
CA GLY A 425 -6.92 18.86 3.12
C GLY A 425 -6.25 19.85 4.06
N THR A 426 -5.92 19.39 5.27
CA THR A 426 -5.27 20.22 6.31
C THR A 426 -3.76 20.01 6.36
N SER A 427 -3.32 18.78 6.07
CA SER A 427 -1.91 18.39 6.08
C SER A 427 -1.06 19.23 5.14
N LYS A 428 0.09 19.70 5.63
CA LYS A 428 0.98 20.57 4.86
C LYS A 428 2.00 19.77 4.07
N GLY A 429 2.17 20.14 2.80
CA GLY A 429 3.26 19.67 1.96
C GLY A 429 4.51 20.53 2.14
N ASN A 430 5.56 20.17 1.43
CA ASN A 430 6.75 20.98 1.28
C ASN A 430 6.40 22.29 0.55
N SER A 431 7.10 23.39 0.85
CA SER A 431 6.80 24.76 0.40
C SER A 431 7.02 25.03 -1.11
N GLY A 432 6.69 24.07 -1.97
CA GLY A 432 6.66 24.16 -3.42
C GLY A 432 5.39 23.59 -4.06
N SER A 433 4.44 23.01 -3.29
CA SER A 433 3.22 22.38 -3.82
C SER A 433 1.95 23.26 -3.79
N GLY A 434 2.13 24.60 -3.81
CA GLY A 434 1.18 25.55 -4.40
C GLY A 434 0.13 26.19 -3.47
N ALA A 435 0.44 27.39 -2.95
CA ALA A 435 -0.47 28.53 -2.79
C ALA A 435 0.30 29.77 -2.26
N GLU A 436 0.98 30.48 -3.14
CA GLU A 436 1.05 31.96 -3.14
C GLU A 436 1.70 32.39 -4.46
N ASP A 437 0.87 33.01 -5.32
CA ASP A 437 1.31 33.66 -6.54
C ASP A 437 1.93 35.02 -6.15
N ASN A 438 3.24 35.03 -6.02
CA ASN A 438 4.06 36.21 -6.24
C ASN A 438 5.34 35.72 -6.92
N GLY A 439 5.45 36.02 -8.21
CA GLY A 439 6.49 35.52 -9.09
C GLY A 439 7.89 35.58 -8.47
N SER A 440 8.39 34.42 -8.10
CA SER A 440 9.82 34.11 -8.07
C SER A 440 9.97 32.74 -8.71
N ALA A 441 10.74 32.72 -9.78
CA ALA A 441 11.02 31.54 -10.59
C ALA A 441 11.38 30.33 -9.71
N ILE A 442 10.79 29.20 -10.08
CA ILE A 442 11.18 27.86 -9.65
C ILE A 442 12.66 27.71 -9.99
N ASP A 443 13.47 27.40 -8.98
CA ASP A 443 14.92 27.26 -9.09
C ASP A 443 15.26 26.16 -10.11
N GLU A 444 16.17 26.51 -11.02
CA GLU A 444 16.55 25.72 -12.18
C GLU A 444 17.20 24.38 -11.78
N ASP A 445 17.03 23.39 -12.66
CA ASP A 445 17.80 22.15 -12.76
C ASP A 445 19.20 22.23 -12.11
N ILE A 446 19.49 21.32 -11.18
CA ILE A 446 20.79 21.19 -10.48
C ILE A 446 21.97 21.11 -11.48
N ARG A 447 21.72 20.72 -12.74
CA ARG A 447 22.74 20.69 -13.81
C ARG A 447 23.01 22.05 -14.45
N THR A 448 22.13 23.04 -14.30
CA THR A 448 22.28 24.37 -14.91
C THR A 448 22.43 25.52 -13.90
N ARG A 449 22.28 25.27 -12.59
CA ARG A 449 22.44 26.33 -11.58
C ARG A 449 23.82 26.99 -11.67
N ALA A 450 23.84 28.32 -11.69
CA ALA A 450 25.08 29.08 -11.69
C ALA A 450 25.85 28.85 -10.38
N ILE A 451 27.12 28.42 -10.49
CA ILE A 451 27.98 28.15 -9.33
C ILE A 451 28.16 29.43 -8.51
N THR A 452 27.67 29.42 -7.26
CA THR A 452 27.77 30.58 -6.36
C THR A 452 29.17 30.74 -5.79
N THR A 453 29.46 31.92 -5.22
CA THR A 453 30.71 32.15 -4.48
C THR A 453 30.85 31.20 -3.27
N GLY A 454 29.72 30.81 -2.66
CA GLY A 454 29.68 29.83 -1.57
C GLY A 454 30.06 28.42 -2.03
N ASP A 455 29.57 27.98 -3.20
CA ASP A 455 29.94 26.68 -3.78
C ASP A 455 31.42 26.60 -4.12
N LYS A 456 32.00 27.70 -4.65
CA LYS A 456 33.44 27.80 -4.94
C LYS A 456 34.28 27.77 -3.67
N ALA A 457 33.82 28.44 -2.61
CA ALA A 457 34.49 28.41 -1.31
C ALA A 457 34.44 27.01 -0.68
N GLY A 458 33.29 26.35 -0.70
CA GLY A 458 33.12 24.98 -0.20
C GLY A 458 33.98 23.96 -0.96
N ALA A 459 33.97 24.02 -2.29
CA ALA A 459 34.79 23.16 -3.14
C ALA A 459 36.31 23.39 -2.91
N ALA A 460 36.73 24.65 -2.74
CA ALA A 460 38.13 24.97 -2.45
C ALA A 460 38.58 24.47 -1.06
N ILE A 461 37.73 24.59 -0.04
CA ILE A 461 37.99 24.04 1.30
C ILE A 461 38.08 22.51 1.25
N PHE A 462 37.14 21.87 0.57
CA PHE A 462 37.14 20.41 0.43
C PHE A 462 38.37 19.90 -0.32
N ALA A 463 38.74 20.55 -1.43
CA ALA A 463 39.95 20.23 -2.17
C ALA A 463 41.22 20.43 -1.32
N ALA A 464 41.29 21.52 -0.55
CA ALA A 464 42.42 21.77 0.35
C ALA A 464 42.52 20.69 1.43
N LEU A 465 41.41 20.27 2.04
CA LEU A 465 41.39 19.20 3.04
C LEU A 465 41.76 17.85 2.46
N ALA A 466 41.25 17.51 1.27
CA ALA A 466 41.54 16.26 0.58
C ALA A 466 43.03 16.13 0.20
N VAL A 467 43.73 17.25 -0.03
CA VAL A 467 45.17 17.25 -0.33
C VAL A 467 46.01 17.33 0.94
N LEU A 468 45.62 18.17 1.92
CA LEU A 468 46.44 18.41 3.11
C LEU A 468 46.34 17.28 4.15
N MET A 469 45.20 16.59 4.28
CA MET A 469 45.07 15.47 5.22
C MET A 469 45.99 14.30 4.90
N PRO A 470 46.08 13.80 3.65
CA PRO A 470 47.02 12.73 3.30
C PRO A 470 48.48 13.14 3.48
N ILE A 471 48.83 14.39 3.17
CA ILE A 471 50.19 14.92 3.34
C ILE A 471 50.53 15.02 4.84
N GLY A 472 49.61 15.50 5.67
CA GLY A 472 49.76 15.53 7.12
C GLY A 472 49.89 14.13 7.72
N GLY A 473 49.09 13.16 7.24
CA GLY A 473 49.19 11.75 7.62
C GLY A 473 50.55 11.15 7.23
N ALA A 474 51.03 11.42 6.01
CA ALA A 474 52.33 10.94 5.55
C ALA A 474 53.50 11.56 6.35
N LEU A 475 53.45 12.85 6.67
CA LEU A 475 54.46 13.52 7.51
C LEU A 475 54.46 13.01 8.95
N PHE A 476 53.28 12.72 9.52
CA PHE A 476 53.18 12.13 10.85
C PHE A 476 53.83 10.74 10.89
N ILE A 477 53.59 9.90 9.88
CA ILE A 477 54.19 8.56 9.77
C ILE A 477 55.72 8.60 9.61
N VAL A 478 56.28 9.65 8.98
CA VAL A 478 57.73 9.79 8.80
C VAL A 478 58.43 10.39 10.04
N LEU A 479 57.70 11.13 10.88
CA LEU A 479 58.22 11.78 12.09
C LEU A 479 57.90 11.02 13.40
N SER A 480 57.10 9.95 13.32
CA SER A 480 56.84 8.98 14.41
C SER A 480 57.75 7.77 14.24
#